data_AF-A0A3E2HRE6-F1
#
_entry.id   AF-A0A3E2HRE6-F1
#
_cell.length_a   1.000
_cell.length_b   1.000
_cell.length_c   1.000
_cell.angle_alpha   90.00
_cell.angle_beta   90.00
_cell.angle_gamma   90.00
#
_symmetry.space_group_name_H-M   'P 1'
#
loop_
_entity.id
_entity.type
_entity.pdbx_description
1 polymer ?
#
loop_
_entity_poly.entity_id
_entity_poly.type
_entity_poly.pdbx_seq_one_letter_code
_entity_poly.pdbx_strand_id
1 'polypeptide(L)'
;MVRKLGGPDDSFISYRTGQYKLHYYETPTTIKFVMLTDTQTPNMRNVLHQIYVNLYVEFVVKNPLSPVEHPGGEGVANELFELALDQFVKGVL
;
A
#
# COMPACT_ATOMS: atom_id res chain seq x y z
N MET A 1 5.01 -17.47 -5.79
CA MET A 1 6.34 -18.05 -5.52
C MET A 1 6.56 -18.20 -4.02
N VAL A 2 6.39 -17.14 -3.21
CA VAL A 2 6.51 -17.22 -1.74
C VAL A 2 5.62 -18.30 -1.11
N ARG A 3 4.30 -18.30 -1.37
CA ARG A 3 3.40 -19.38 -0.90
C ARG A 3 3.80 -20.80 -1.33
N LYS A 4 4.48 -20.93 -2.47
CA LYS A 4 4.97 -22.24 -2.95
C LYS A 4 6.22 -22.70 -2.19
N LEU A 5 6.99 -21.77 -1.61
CA LEU A 5 8.26 -22.03 -0.93
C LEU A 5 8.11 -22.02 0.61
N GLY A 6 7.30 -21.12 1.17
CA GLY A 6 7.11 -20.92 2.61
C GLY A 6 5.84 -21.57 3.19
N GLY A 7 4.97 -22.12 2.34
CA GLY A 7 3.71 -22.74 2.75
C GLY A 7 2.48 -21.84 2.58
N PRO A 8 1.28 -22.38 2.87
CA PRO A 8 0.00 -21.71 2.59
C PRO A 8 -0.21 -20.40 3.37
N ASP A 9 0.33 -20.32 4.59
CA ASP A 9 0.19 -19.17 5.47
C ASP A 9 1.26 -18.09 5.25
N ASP A 10 2.26 -18.36 4.41
CA ASP A 10 3.35 -17.42 4.19
C ASP A 10 2.99 -16.38 3.13
N SER A 11 3.09 -15.10 3.52
CA SER A 11 2.78 -13.96 2.67
C SER A 11 4.04 -13.15 2.41
N PHE A 12 4.20 -12.67 1.17
CA PHE A 12 5.32 -11.79 0.86
C PHE A 12 5.25 -10.51 1.74
N ILE A 13 6.38 -10.08 2.28
CA ILE A 13 6.46 -8.92 3.19
C ILE A 13 7.31 -7.80 2.59
N SER A 14 8.55 -8.12 2.20
CA SER A 14 9.47 -7.15 1.62
C SER A 14 10.64 -7.85 0.93
N TYR A 15 11.34 -7.13 0.06
CA TYR A 15 12.70 -7.49 -0.38
C TYR A 15 13.60 -6.25 -0.34
N ARG A 16 14.91 -6.46 -0.29
CA ARG A 16 15.92 -5.40 -0.30
C ARG A 16 16.88 -5.64 -1.46
N THR A 17 17.19 -4.58 -2.19
CA THR A 17 18.27 -4.54 -3.19
C THR A 17 19.46 -3.74 -2.63
N GLY A 18 20.51 -3.55 -3.45
CA GLY A 18 21.60 -2.65 -3.09
C GLY A 18 21.22 -1.17 -3.03
N GLN A 19 20.09 -0.77 -3.61
CA GLN A 19 19.70 0.64 -3.75
C GLN A 19 18.41 1.01 -3.02
N TYR A 20 17.48 0.08 -2.86
CA TYR A 20 16.20 0.34 -2.21
C TYR A 20 15.63 -0.88 -1.50
N LYS A 21 14.62 -0.67 -0.67
CA LYS A 21 13.80 -1.72 -0.07
C LYS A 21 12.36 -1.55 -0.52
N LEU A 22 11.76 -2.65 -0.96
CA LEU A 22 10.34 -2.70 -1.31
C LEU A 22 9.57 -3.32 -0.15
N HIS A 23 8.59 -2.59 0.38
CA HIS A 23 7.64 -3.06 1.38
C HIS A 23 6.32 -3.40 0.71
N TYR A 24 5.67 -4.47 1.17
CA TYR A 24 4.46 -5.00 0.57
C TYR A 24 3.41 -5.33 1.62
N TYR A 25 2.18 -4.93 1.32
CA TYR A 25 0.99 -5.28 2.09
C TYR A 25 -0.16 -5.60 1.14
N GLU A 26 -0.76 -6.76 1.31
CA GLU A 26 -1.91 -7.22 0.53
C GLU A 26 -3.10 -7.44 1.46
N THR A 27 -4.24 -6.86 1.10
CA THR A 27 -5.49 -7.04 1.84
C THR A 27 -6.13 -8.40 1.49
N PRO A 28 -7.07 -8.90 2.31
CA PRO A 28 -7.87 -10.09 1.95
C PRO A 28 -8.65 -9.92 0.63
N THR A 29 -8.96 -8.68 0.24
CA THR A 29 -9.61 -8.32 -1.03
C THR A 29 -8.62 -8.17 -2.18
N THR A 30 -7.36 -8.60 -2.02
CA THR A 30 -6.29 -8.60 -3.03
C THR A 30 -5.83 -7.23 -3.50
N ILE A 31 -6.12 -6.17 -2.73
CA ILE A 31 -5.57 -4.82 -2.96
C ILE A 31 -4.15 -4.79 -2.44
N LYS A 32 -3.22 -4.30 -3.25
CA LYS A 32 -1.79 -4.33 -2.99
C LYS A 32 -1.25 -2.93 -2.77
N PHE A 33 -0.68 -2.72 -1.60
CA PHE A 33 0.03 -1.51 -1.25
C PHE A 33 1.53 -1.80 -1.30
N VAL A 34 2.26 -0.97 -2.04
CA VAL A 34 3.69 -1.13 -2.29
C VAL A 34 4.39 0.19 -2.03
N MET A 35 5.47 0.16 -1.27
CA MET A 35 6.27 1.35 -0.95
C MET A 35 7.76 1.04 -1.18
N LEU A 36 8.45 1.96 -1.83
CA LEU A 36 9.90 1.94 -1.99
C LEU A 36 10.53 2.92 -1.02
N THR A 37 11.55 2.48 -0.30
CA THR A 37 12.31 3.33 0.63
C THR A 37 13.81 3.04 0.49
N ASP A 38 14.63 3.77 1.26
CA ASP A 38 16.05 3.46 1.37
C ASP A 38 16.29 2.07 1.99
N THR A 39 17.52 1.59 1.87
CA THR A 39 17.85 0.21 2.26
C THR A 39 17.91 -0.01 3.78
N GLN A 40 18.05 1.05 4.58
CA GLN A 40 18.12 1.02 6.04
C GLN A 40 16.75 1.18 6.70
N THR A 41 15.72 1.58 5.93
CA THR A 41 14.38 1.75 6.47
C THR A 41 13.85 0.46 7.12
N PRO A 42 13.29 0.53 8.34
CA PRO A 42 12.65 -0.61 8.99
C PRO A 42 11.41 -1.07 8.21
N ASN A 43 10.79 -2.17 8.62
CA ASN A 43 9.60 -2.69 7.95
C ASN A 43 8.44 -1.67 8.02
N MET A 44 7.89 -1.30 6.86
CA MET A 44 6.79 -0.34 6.74
C MET A 44 5.39 -0.99 6.62
N ARG A 45 5.23 -2.28 6.94
CA ARG A 45 3.93 -2.97 6.85
C ARG A 45 2.82 -2.28 7.68
N ASN A 46 3.15 -1.78 8.88
CA ASN A 46 2.19 -1.05 9.71
C ASN A 46 1.76 0.28 9.07
N VAL A 47 2.69 0.96 8.40
CA VAL A 47 2.44 2.21 7.66
C VAL A 47 1.53 1.92 6.46
N LEU A 48 1.83 0.88 5.67
CA LEU A 48 0.98 0.45 4.56
C LEU A 48 -0.43 0.05 5.03
N HIS A 49 -0.54 -0.61 6.19
CA HIS A 49 -1.83 -0.91 6.80
C HIS A 49 -2.60 0.35 7.21
N GLN A 50 -1.92 1.37 7.75
CA GLN A 50 -2.54 2.67 8.07
C GLN A 50 -3.02 3.40 6.82
N ILE A 51 -2.26 3.36 5.73
CA ILE A 51 -2.71 3.90 4.43
C ILE A 51 -3.99 3.18 3.97
N TYR A 52 -4.05 1.86 4.12
CA TYR A 52 -5.27 1.11 3.79
C TYR A 52 -6.47 1.53 4.65
N VAL A 53 -6.35 1.45 5.97
CA VAL A 53 -7.50 1.63 6.89
C VAL A 53 -7.94 3.08 6.98
N ASN A 54 -7.00 4.02 7.10
CA ASN A 54 -7.33 5.42 7.41
C ASN A 54 -7.49 6.29 6.17
N LEU A 55 -6.93 5.89 5.02
CA LEU A 55 -6.96 6.69 3.80
C LEU A 55 -7.78 6.02 2.70
N TYR A 56 -7.37 4.82 2.27
CA TYR A 56 -8.02 4.16 1.13
C TYR A 56 -9.47 3.79 1.44
N VAL A 57 -9.73 3.17 2.60
CA VAL A 57 -11.10 2.85 3.00
C VAL A 57 -11.93 4.13 3.20
N GLU A 58 -11.36 5.16 3.80
CA GLU A 58 -12.09 6.39 4.15
C GLU A 58 -12.48 7.23 2.93
N PHE A 59 -11.55 7.44 2.00
CA PHE A 59 -11.73 8.38 0.90
C PHE A 59 -12.12 7.72 -0.43
N VAL A 60 -11.82 6.43 -0.60
CA VAL A 60 -12.11 5.66 -1.82
C VAL A 60 -13.30 4.75 -1.60
N VAL A 61 -13.21 3.80 -0.68
CA VAL A 61 -14.24 2.75 -0.51
C VAL A 61 -15.56 3.31 0.02
N LYS A 62 -15.52 4.24 0.98
CA LYS A 62 -16.72 4.89 1.51
C LYS A 62 -17.33 5.93 0.56
N ASN A 63 -16.64 6.30 -0.50
CA ASN A 63 -17.15 7.26 -1.48
C ASN A 63 -17.85 6.52 -2.63
N PRO A 64 -19.20 6.50 -2.68
CA PRO A 64 -19.95 5.77 -3.71
C PRO A 64 -19.77 6.35 -5.11
N LEU A 65 -19.22 7.57 -5.22
CA LEU A 65 -18.90 8.21 -6.50
C LEU A 65 -17.50 7.84 -7.00
N SER A 66 -16.67 7.20 -6.15
CA SER A 66 -15.34 6.76 -6.53
C SER A 66 -15.38 5.32 -7.05
N PRO A 67 -14.87 5.05 -8.27
CA PRO A 67 -14.83 3.70 -8.79
C PRO A 67 -13.79 2.86 -8.04
N VAL A 68 -14.15 1.66 -7.58
CA VAL A 68 -13.23 0.83 -6.78
C VAL A 68 -12.02 0.32 -7.58
N GLU A 69 -12.22 -0.04 -8.86
CA GLU A 69 -11.18 -0.67 -9.70
C GLU A 69 -10.55 0.27 -10.75
N HIS A 70 -10.90 1.57 -10.74
CA HIS A 70 -10.22 2.59 -11.53
C HIS A 70 -9.82 2.16 -12.97
N PRO A 71 -10.79 1.77 -13.81
CA PRO A 71 -10.51 1.26 -15.15
C PRO A 71 -9.93 2.36 -16.04
N GLY A 72 -9.06 1.99 -16.99
CA GLY A 72 -8.48 2.93 -17.96
C GLY A 72 -7.19 3.61 -17.51
N GLY A 73 -6.64 3.27 -16.35
CA GLY A 73 -5.35 3.77 -15.87
C GLY A 73 -5.42 5.14 -15.20
N GLU A 74 -6.60 5.76 -15.15
CA GLU A 74 -6.89 6.84 -14.21
C GLU A 74 -6.91 6.23 -12.81
N GLY A 75 -5.79 6.32 -12.09
CA GLY A 75 -5.67 5.78 -10.73
C GLY A 75 -6.68 6.39 -9.74
N VAL A 76 -6.38 6.31 -8.44
CA VAL A 76 -7.24 6.88 -7.40
C VAL A 76 -7.29 8.40 -7.49
N ALA A 77 -8.14 8.95 -8.36
CA ALA A 77 -8.31 10.37 -8.63
C ALA A 77 -9.26 11.02 -7.62
N ASN A 78 -8.96 10.87 -6.33
CA ASN A 78 -9.70 11.50 -5.25
C ASN A 78 -8.79 12.51 -4.54
N GLU A 79 -9.09 13.79 -4.68
CA GLU A 79 -8.23 14.89 -4.16
C GLU A 79 -8.00 14.80 -2.64
N LEU A 80 -9.02 14.40 -1.88
CA LEU A 80 -8.90 14.25 -0.43
C LEU A 80 -7.97 13.09 -0.07
N PHE A 81 -8.05 11.97 -0.81
CA PHE A 81 -7.14 10.85 -0.66
C PHE A 81 -5.70 11.26 -0.98
N GLU A 82 -5.46 11.93 -2.10
CA GLU A 82 -4.12 12.36 -2.51
C GLU A 82 -3.50 13.32 -1.50
N LEU A 83 -4.25 14.33 -1.04
CA LEU A 83 -3.78 15.29 -0.06
C LEU A 83 -3.45 14.62 1.29
N ALA A 84 -4.35 13.76 1.78
CA ALA A 84 -4.15 13.07 3.05
C ALA A 84 -2.98 12.07 2.97
N LEU A 85 -2.80 11.40 1.83
CA LEU A 85 -1.68 10.49 1.60
C LEU A 85 -0.35 11.22 1.56
N ASP A 86 -0.25 12.35 0.85
CA ASP A 86 0.96 13.16 0.80
C ASP A 86 1.36 13.68 2.19
N GLN A 87 0.40 14.21 2.96
CA GLN A 87 0.64 14.65 4.34
C GLN A 87 1.08 13.50 5.25
N PHE A 88 0.43 12.35 5.13
CA PHE A 88 0.75 11.17 5.94
C PHE A 88 2.17 10.66 5.63
N VAL A 89 2.54 10.52 4.37
CA VAL A 89 3.87 10.03 3.96
C VAL A 89 4.97 10.98 4.41
N LYS A 90 4.76 12.31 4.30
CA LYS A 90 5.70 13.33 4.80
C LYS A 90 5.86 13.34 6.31
N GLY A 91 4.89 12.83 7.07
CA GLY A 91 4.99 12.70 8.53
C GLY A 91 5.69 11.42 8.99
N VAL A 92 5.82 10.43 8.10
CA VAL A 92 6.42 9.12 8.40
C VAL A 92 7.89 9.04 7.98
N LEU A 93 8.27 9.75 6.91
CA LEU A 93 9.64 9.83 6.37
C LEU A 93 10.36 11.08 6.89
#